data_AF-A0A3B9K5C8-F1
#
_entry.id   AF-A0A3B9K5C8-F1
#
_cell.length_a   1.000
_cell.length_b   1.000
_cell.length_c   1.000
_cell.angle_alpha   90.00
_cell.angle_beta   90.00
_cell.angle_gamma   90.00
#
_symmetry.space_group_name_H-M   'P 1'
#
loop_
_entity.id
_entity.type
_entity.pdbx_description
1 polymer ?
#
loop_
_entity_poly.entity_id
_entity_poly.type
_entity_poly.pdbx_seq_one_letter_code
_entity_poly.pdbx_strand_id
1 'polypeptide(L)' 'PKYGKGKFKRHTIKRNKDFSHIRWTLDTADDLKIIRELTSKLPKNYSWMEALSVATKNTKLLGTKVTKRK' A
#
# COMPACT_ATOMS: atom_id res chain seq x y z
N PRO A 1 -28.98 -17.50 -17.40
CA PRO A 1 -27.98 -16.49 -17.85
C PRO A 1 -26.86 -17.16 -18.66
N LYS A 2 -26.39 -16.50 -19.73
CA LYS A 2 -25.47 -16.99 -20.78
C LYS A 2 -24.08 -17.49 -20.29
N TYR A 3 -23.74 -17.33 -19.00
CA TYR A 3 -22.40 -17.63 -18.45
C TYR A 3 -22.39 -18.55 -17.21
N GLY A 4 -23.48 -19.27 -16.93
CA GLY A 4 -23.56 -20.17 -15.76
C GLY A 4 -23.60 -19.43 -14.41
N LYS A 5 -23.97 -20.14 -13.35
CA LYS A 5 -23.93 -19.63 -11.97
C LYS A 5 -22.71 -20.25 -11.27
N GLY A 6 -21.67 -19.46 -11.02
CA GLY A 6 -20.49 -19.90 -10.28
C GLY A 6 -20.73 -19.94 -8.78
N LYS A 7 -20.22 -20.98 -8.10
CA LYS A 7 -20.25 -21.12 -6.62
C LYS A 7 -19.11 -20.31 -5.98
N PHE A 8 -19.15 -18.99 -6.11
CA PHE A 8 -18.13 -18.13 -5.50
C PHE A 8 -18.33 -18.07 -3.98
N LYS A 9 -17.24 -18.25 -3.22
CA LYS A 9 -17.22 -18.03 -1.77
C LYS A 9 -16.37 -16.79 -1.46
N ARG A 10 -17.00 -15.77 -0.88
CA ARG A 10 -16.31 -14.57 -0.40
C ARG A 10 -15.75 -14.82 1.00
N HIS A 11 -14.47 -14.55 1.18
CA HIS A 11 -13.83 -14.51 2.50
C HIS A 11 -13.35 -13.09 2.75
N THR A 12 -13.62 -12.57 3.94
CA THR A 12 -13.15 -11.26 4.38
C THR A 12 -12.13 -11.47 5.48
N ILE A 13 -10.91 -11.00 5.27
CA ILE A 13 -9.86 -11.05 6.28
C ILE A 13 -9.97 -9.78 7.13
N LYS A 14 -10.39 -9.91 8.39
CA LYS A 14 -10.34 -8.79 9.34
C LYS A 14 -8.90 -8.62 9.83
N ARG A 15 -8.32 -7.45 9.59
CA ARG A 15 -7.07 -7.00 10.20
C ARG A 15 -7.36 -5.97 11.29
N ASN A 16 -6.59 -6.01 12.38
CA ASN A 16 -6.74 -5.11 13.52
C ASN A 16 -6.28 -3.67 13.24
N LYS A 17 -5.60 -3.43 12.11
CA LYS A 17 -5.08 -2.12 11.73
C LYS A 17 -5.57 -1.75 10.33
N ASP A 18 -6.05 -0.53 10.19
CA ASP A 18 -6.48 0.04 8.91
C ASP A 18 -5.27 0.60 8.16
N PHE A 19 -5.00 0.03 6.98
CA PHE A 19 -3.93 0.47 6.07
C PHE A 19 -4.48 1.08 4.78
N SER A 20 -5.79 1.33 4.70
CA SER A 20 -6.47 1.82 3.48
C SER A 20 -6.03 3.23 3.08
N HIS A 21 -5.43 3.97 4.01
CA HIS A 21 -4.88 5.30 3.78
C HIS A 21 -3.54 5.27 3.02
N ILE A 22 -2.86 4.13 2.93
CA ILE A 22 -1.57 4.00 2.24
C ILE A 22 -1.82 3.90 0.74
N ARG A 23 -1.14 4.73 -0.05
CA ARG A 23 -1.24 4.74 -1.50
C ARG A 23 0.11 4.43 -2.12
N TRP A 24 0.42 3.15 -2.24
CA TRP A 24 1.54 2.67 -3.06
C TRP A 24 1.03 2.26 -4.44
N THR A 25 0.66 3.26 -5.23
CA THR A 25 0.36 3.11 -6.66
C THR A 25 1.48 3.76 -7.47
N LEU A 26 1.60 3.43 -8.75
CA LEU A 26 2.58 4.02 -9.65
C LEU A 26 1.81 4.73 -10.79
N ASP A 27 1.10 5.80 -10.43
CA ASP A 27 0.24 6.54 -11.37
C ASP A 27 0.97 7.76 -11.96
N THR A 28 1.95 8.31 -11.24
CA THR A 28 2.67 9.54 -11.59
C THR A 28 4.19 9.40 -11.43
N ALA A 29 4.94 10.33 -12.02
CA ALA A 29 6.40 10.40 -11.86
C ALA A 29 6.82 10.65 -10.39
N ASP A 30 6.00 11.34 -9.61
CA ASP A 30 6.28 11.57 -8.18
C ASP A 30 6.08 10.31 -7.36
N ASP A 31 5.10 9.45 -7.71
CA ASP A 31 4.95 8.14 -7.08
C ASP A 31 6.21 7.28 -7.27
N LEU A 32 6.80 7.31 -8.48
CA LEU A 32 8.04 6.60 -8.76
C LEU A 32 9.19 7.06 -7.86
N LYS A 33 9.31 8.36 -7.60
CA LYS A 33 10.34 8.91 -6.70
C LYS A 33 10.16 8.36 -5.28
N ILE A 34 8.92 8.33 -4.78
CA ILE A 34 8.59 7.81 -3.45
C ILE A 34 8.92 6.31 -3.36
N ILE A 35 8.52 5.52 -4.35
CA ILE A 35 8.80 4.07 -4.39
C ILE A 35 10.31 3.81 -4.43
N ARG A 36 11.06 4.57 -5.23
CA ARG A 36 12.54 4.47 -5.28
C ARG A 36 13.18 4.82 -3.93
N GLU A 37 12.71 5.86 -3.27
CA GLU A 37 13.23 6.26 -1.96
C GLU A 37 12.89 5.26 -0.85
N LEU A 38 11.74 4.59 -0.94
CA LEU A 38 11.37 3.53 0.00
C LEU A 38 12.20 2.27 -0.24
N THR A 39 12.29 1.82 -1.48
CA THR A 39 12.98 0.58 -1.85
C THR A 39 14.49 0.65 -1.65
N SER A 40 15.11 1.82 -1.76
CA SER A 40 16.54 2.00 -1.47
C SER A 40 16.92 1.77 0.00
N LYS A 41 15.93 1.82 0.91
CA LYS A 41 16.10 1.60 2.36
C LYS A 41 15.78 0.17 2.77
N LEU A 42 15.39 -0.69 1.82
CA LEU A 42 14.93 -2.05 2.08
C LEU A 42 15.93 -3.09 1.57
N PRO A 43 16.07 -4.24 2.26
CA PRO A 43 16.88 -5.35 1.78
C PRO A 43 16.26 -5.96 0.51
N LYS A 44 17.06 -6.66 -0.31
CA LYS A 44 16.63 -7.23 -1.60
C LYS A 44 15.37 -8.11 -1.53
N ASN A 45 15.14 -8.79 -0.40
CA ASN A 45 14.02 -9.72 -0.19
C ASN A 45 13.09 -9.26 0.95
N TYR A 46 12.80 -7.96 1.03
CA TYR A 46 11.95 -7.41 2.07
C TYR A 46 10.51 -7.95 1.98
N SER A 47 9.88 -8.03 3.15
CA SER A 47 8.45 -8.29 3.32
C SER A 47 7.63 -7.01 3.35
N TRP A 48 6.33 -7.13 3.10
CA TRP A 48 5.39 -6.01 3.19
C TRP A 48 5.43 -5.30 4.56
N MET A 49 5.59 -6.06 5.65
CA MET A 49 5.62 -5.49 7.00
C MET A 49 6.89 -4.68 7.27
N GLU A 50 8.02 -5.07 6.68
CA GLU A 50 9.27 -4.31 6.77
C GLU A 50 9.18 -3.02 5.97
N ALA A 51 8.61 -3.06 4.76
CA ALA A 51 8.32 -1.87 3.98
C ALA A 51 7.41 -0.90 4.74
N LEU A 52 6.35 -1.42 5.37
CA LEU A 52 5.46 -0.62 6.22
C LEU A 52 6.20 -0.03 7.42
N SER A 53 7.07 -0.79 8.08
CA SER A 53 7.85 -0.31 9.23
C SER A 53 8.79 0.84 8.86
N VAL A 54 9.39 0.79 7.67
CA VAL A 54 10.23 1.90 7.16
C VAL A 54 9.37 3.11 6.81
N ALA A 55 8.25 2.89 6.11
CA ALA A 55 7.39 3.98 5.67
C ALA A 55 6.63 4.68 6.81
N THR A 56 6.28 3.98 7.90
CA THR A 56 5.62 4.61 9.05
C THR A 56 6.56 5.53 9.85
N LYS A 57 7.88 5.32 9.75
CA LYS A 57 8.89 6.22 10.33
C LYS A 57 9.05 7.52 9.52
N ASN A 58 8.71 7.51 8.24
CA ASN A 58 8.70 8.70 7.38
C ASN A 58 7.41 8.73 6.56
N THR A 59 6.40 9.43 7.09
CA THR A 59 5.04 9.44 6.54
C THR A 59 4.94 9.93 5.09
N LYS A 60 5.93 10.66 4.58
CA LYS A 60 6.02 11.02 3.15
C LYS A 60 6.12 9.80 2.23
N LEU A 61 6.65 8.69 2.74
CA LEU A 61 6.78 7.42 2.02
C LEU A 61 5.47 6.62 1.94
N LEU A 62 4.41 7.04 2.64
CA LEU A 62 3.12 6.35 2.60
C LEU A 62 2.30 6.70 1.35
N GLY A 63 2.80 7.61 0.49
CA GLY A 63 2.09 8.08 -0.71
C GLY A 63 0.77 8.81 -0.39
N THR A 64 0.56 9.17 0.87
CA THR A 64 -0.59 9.95 1.29
C THR A 64 -0.43 11.37 0.75
N LYS A 65 -1.42 11.86 0.00
CA LYS A 65 -1.57 13.31 -0.15
C LYS A 65 -1.81 13.83 1.25
N VAL A 66 -0.86 14.59 1.80
CA VAL A 66 -0.99 15.21 3.12
C VAL A 66 -2.23 16.09 3.10
N THR A 67 -3.36 15.56 3.55
CA THR A 67 -4.52 16.36 3.88
C THR A 67 -4.17 17.04 5.19
N LYS A 68 -3.73 18.30 5.11
CA LYS A 68 -3.75 19.20 6.26
C LYS A 68 -5.20 19.23 6.75
N ARG A 69 -5.49 18.54 7.87
CA ARG A 69 -6.72 18.81 8.60
C ARG A 69 -6.56 20.23 9.16
N LYS A 70 -7.42 21.13 8.68
CA LYS A 70 -7.67 22.43 9.34
C LYS A 70 -8.39 22.18 10.66
#